data_AF-A0A7T8KK32-F1
#
_entry.id   AF-A0A7T8KK32-F1
#
_cell.length_a   1.000
_cell.length_b   1.000
_cell.length_c   1.000
_cell.angle_alpha   90.00
_cell.angle_beta   90.00
_cell.angle_gamma   90.00
#
_symmetry.space_group_name_H-M   'P 1'
#
loop_
_entity.id
_entity.type
_entity.pdbx_description
1 polymer ?
#
loop_
_entity_poly.entity_id
_entity_poly.type
_entity_poly.pdbx_seq_one_letter_code
_entity_poly.pdbx_strand_id
1 'polypeptide(L)' 'MKRQRAIDLLCAQVDSKVITTQIKVSLATVYNIRRPWRAVDPISRKPGTGGHKKKR' A
#
# COMPACT_ATOMS: atom_id res chain seq x y z
N MET A 1 -13.14 15.58 -3.51
CA MET A 1 -11.67 15.46 -3.71
C MET A 1 -11.31 14.02 -4.10
N LYS A 2 -10.60 13.79 -5.23
CA LYS A 2 -10.25 12.43 -5.70
C LYS A 2 -9.35 11.65 -4.71
N ARG A 3 -8.49 12.36 -3.97
CA ARG A 3 -7.58 11.78 -2.96
C ARG A 3 -8.33 11.16 -1.77
N GLN A 4 -9.35 11.84 -1.23
CA GLN A 4 -10.12 11.34 -0.09
C GLN A 4 -10.84 10.04 -0.45
N ARG A 5 -11.52 9.99 -1.60
CA ARG A 5 -12.16 8.74 -2.08
C ARG A 5 -11.18 7.57 -2.22
N ALA A 6 -9.94 7.82 -2.66
CA ALA A 6 -8.94 6.76 -2.78
C ALA A 6 -8.51 6.23 -1.40
N ILE A 7 -8.45 7.10 -0.39
CA ILE A 7 -8.19 6.72 1.00
C ILE A 7 -9.35 5.90 1.55
N ASP A 8 -10.59 6.33 1.33
CA ASP A 8 -11.79 5.63 1.83
C ASP A 8 -11.88 4.21 1.25
N LEU A 9 -11.62 4.05 -0.06
CA LEU A 9 -11.59 2.74 -0.72
C LEU A 9 -10.42 1.87 -0.26
N LEU A 10 -9.24 2.45 -0.04
CA LEU A 10 -8.09 1.72 0.53
C LEU A 10 -8.37 1.25 1.96
N CYS A 11 -9.06 2.07 2.76
CA CYS A 11 -9.49 1.74 4.11
C CYS A 11 -10.51 0.59 4.11
N ALA A 12 -11.43 0.59 3.13
CA ALA A 12 -12.35 -0.51 2.86
C ALA A 12 -11.68 -1.76 2.23
N GLN A 13 -10.35 -1.83 2.19
CA GLN A 13 -9.55 -2.93 1.63
C GLN A 13 -9.84 -3.26 0.15
N VAL A 14 -10.29 -2.27 -0.62
CA VAL A 14 -10.53 -2.44 -2.06
C VAL A 14 -9.21 -2.55 -2.81
N ASP A 15 -9.16 -3.44 -3.81
CA ASP A 15 -7.96 -3.64 -4.62
C ASP A 15 -7.54 -2.35 -5.35
N SER A 16 -6.23 -2.10 -5.39
CA SER A 16 -5.68 -0.88 -5.97
C SER A 16 -6.03 -0.72 -7.47
N LYS A 17 -6.19 -1.82 -8.23
CA LYS A 17 -6.63 -1.77 -9.63
C LYS A 17 -8.08 -1.30 -9.76
N VAL A 18 -8.95 -1.76 -8.86
CA VAL A 18 -10.36 -1.33 -8.82
C VAL A 18 -10.47 0.15 -8.44
N ILE A 19 -9.61 0.63 -7.54
CA ILE A 19 -9.55 2.06 -7.18
C ILE A 19 -9.13 2.91 -8.38
N THR A 20 -8.17 2.44 -9.18
CA THR A 20 -7.74 3.19 -10.38
C THR A 20 -8.84 3.31 -11.41
N THR A 21 -9.66 2.28 -11.62
CA THR A 21 -10.77 2.32 -12.57
C THR A 21 -11.93 3.19 -12.06
N GLN A 22 -12.26 3.13 -10.77
CA GLN A 22 -13.35 3.92 -10.19
C GLN A 22 -13.05 5.42 -10.10
N ILE A 23 -11.84 5.80 -9.67
CA ILE A 23 -11.48 7.20 -9.40
C ILE A 23 -10.75 7.84 -10.60
N LYS A 24 -10.38 7.05 -11.62
CA LYS A 24 -9.57 7.46 -12.77
C LYS A 24 -8.27 8.13 -12.32
N VAL A 25 -7.54 7.46 -11.42
CA VAL A 25 -6.24 7.89 -10.89
C VAL A 25 -5.18 6.86 -11.26
N SER A 26 -3.92 7.28 -11.39
CA SER A 26 -2.84 6.35 -11.71
C SER A 26 -2.58 5.40 -10.54
N LEU A 27 -2.20 4.18 -10.87
CA LEU A 27 -1.83 3.15 -9.88
C LEU A 27 -0.68 3.63 -8.97
N ALA A 28 0.26 4.41 -9.54
CA ALA A 28 1.34 5.06 -8.80
C ALA A 28 0.82 6.02 -7.71
N THR A 29 -0.25 6.77 -7.99
CA THR A 29 -0.89 7.66 -7.01
C THR A 29 -1.49 6.86 -5.86
N VAL A 30 -2.18 5.76 -6.17
CA VAL A 30 -2.77 4.85 -5.16
C VAL A 30 -1.67 4.25 -4.27
N TYR A 31 -0.55 3.81 -4.86
CA TYR A 31 0.58 3.30 -4.08
C TYR A 31 1.25 4.37 -3.21
N ASN A 32 1.39 5.60 -3.69
CA ASN A 32 1.92 6.71 -2.88
C ASN A 32 1.02 7.03 -1.68
N ILE A 33 -0.30 6.88 -1.81
CA ILE A 33 -1.25 7.01 -0.70
C ILE A 33 -1.13 5.83 0.27
N ARG A 34 -0.94 4.60 -0.22
CA ARG A 34 -0.77 3.39 0.60
C ARG A 34 0.59 3.31 1.30
N ARG A 35 1.63 3.96 0.76
CA ARG A 35 3.01 3.93 1.28
C ARG A 35 3.11 4.37 2.75
N PRO A 36 2.55 5.52 3.18
CA PRO A 36 2.57 5.91 4.59
C PRO A 36 1.78 4.95 5.49
N TRP A 37 0.69 4.32 5.01
CA TRP A 37 -0.07 3.33 5.78
C TRP A 37 0.78 2.10 6.12
N ARG A 38 1.61 1.65 5.18
CA ARG A 38 2.57 0.55 5.41
C ARG A 38 3.74 0.93 6.33
N ALA A 39 4.02 2.22 6.53
CA ALA A 39 5.04 2.66 7.47
C ALA A 39 4.51 2.71 8.92
N VAL A 40 3.20 2.91 9.09
CA VAL A 40 2.52 2.90 10.39
C VAL A 40 2.17 1.47 10.83
N ASP A 41 2.09 0.52 9.89
CA ASP A 41 1.86 -0.90 10.16
C ASP A 41 3.16 -1.73 9.98
N PRO A 42 4.04 -1.81 11.00
CA PRO A 42 5.20 -2.69 10.97
C PRO A 42 4.80 -4.19 10.98
N ILE A 43 3.52 -4.52 11.17
CA ILE A 43 3.00 -5.87 11.41
C ILE A 43 2.59 -6.54 10.09
N SER A 44 3.45 -6.53 9.08
CA SER A 44 3.37 -7.53 8.01
C SER A 44 4.67 -7.72 7.23
N ARG A 45 5.80 -7.34 7.82
CA ARG A 45 7.04 -8.02 7.44
C ARG A 45 7.00 -9.38 8.12
N LYS A 46 6.50 -10.42 7.45
CA LYS A 46 6.94 -11.78 7.78
C LYS A 46 8.48 -11.73 7.75
N PRO A 47 9.18 -11.93 8.86
CA PRO A 47 10.64 -11.96 8.86
C PRO A 47 11.04 -13.31 8.25
N GLY A 48 11.03 -13.41 6.93
CA GLY A 48 11.13 -14.69 6.24
C GLY A 48 11.86 -14.66 4.91
N THR A 49 12.56 -13.57 4.59
CA THR A 49 13.43 -13.48 3.39
C THR A 49 14.52 -12.44 3.62
N GLY A 50 15.21 -12.56 4.75
CA GLY A 50 16.42 -11.81 5.09
C GLY A 50 17.53 -12.76 5.55
N GLY A 51 17.62 -13.94 4.93
CA GLY A 51 18.71 -14.88 5.17
C GLY A 51 20.00 -14.37 4.54
N HIS A 52 20.67 -13.41 5.18
CA HIS A 52 22.10 -13.21 4.98
C HIS A 52 22.76 -13.17 6.35
N LYS A 53 22.97 -14.36 6.91
CA LYS A 53 23.90 -14.59 8.02
C LYS A 53 25.29 -14.21 7.51
N LYS A 54 25.71 -12.97 7.73
CA LYS A 54 27.10 -12.56 7.51
C LYS A 54 27.92 -13.26 8.59
N LYS A 55 28.51 -14.42 8.25
CA LYS A 55 29.52 -15.08 9.09
C LYS A 55 30.63 -14.07 9.35
N ARG A 56 30.85 -13.73 10.61
CA ARG A 56 32.14 -13.29 11.13
C ARG A 56 32.63 -14.40 12.05
#